data_AF-A0ABD3PVU7-F1
#
_entry.id   AF-A0ABD3PVU7-F1
#
_cell.length_a   1.000
_cell.length_b   1.000
_cell.length_c   1.000
_cell.angle_alpha   90.00
_cell.angle_beta   90.00
_cell.angle_gamma   90.00
#
_symmetry.space_group_name_H-M   'P 1'
#
loop_
_entity.id
_entity.type
_entity.pdbx_description
1 polymer ?
#
loop_
_entity_poly.entity_id
_entity_poly.type
_entity_poly.pdbx_seq_one_letter_code
_entity_poly.pdbx_strand_id
1 'polypeptide(L)'
;AACAEKCVAPPLPDPCPTLPTFVHSPIQPSDEMRMLLILMFNVYATGLAFTLSPNIKCKSPVLRTPVSLWISRNDASSRAEFVSRSLASSLAIMLSPINECGISNAFDGGVGGLGKTRPVTGVVFRDPEAVASTSNGEDLTNELLAPDGTPAFVTFSAPWPLLRSAAGIEARDIAGGFESSFVQVAELPKGITTMDEVKPAVLSEVVFGSTGKFGMYGAPTDIKIKKISQSSNGMTVYSASFTCLTPAMRESDRKAYISASVVGNGLFMLVTSTTSTRFTKFERVLRGVAESFTAIPAPRSSFRKLN
;
A
#
# COMPACT_ATOMS: atom_id res chain seq x y z
N ALA A 1 -40.78 -55.46 41.05
CA ALA A 1 -39.53 -54.87 40.52
C ALA A 1 -39.94 -53.69 39.64
N ALA A 2 -40.14 -52.49 40.19
CA ALA A 2 -39.15 -51.52 40.65
C ALA A 2 -38.31 -50.94 39.48
N CYS A 3 -38.69 -49.73 39.04
CA CYS A 3 -37.77 -48.69 38.57
C CYS A 3 -38.55 -47.37 38.52
N ALA A 4 -38.42 -46.56 39.58
CA ALA A 4 -38.88 -45.18 39.61
C ALA A 4 -37.66 -44.30 39.34
N GLU A 5 -37.62 -43.70 38.16
CA GLU A 5 -36.54 -42.82 37.71
C GLU A 5 -36.83 -41.40 38.21
N LYS A 6 -36.03 -40.93 39.17
CA LYS A 6 -36.09 -39.56 39.70
C LYS A 6 -35.38 -38.62 38.71
N CYS A 7 -36.13 -37.75 38.05
CA CYS A 7 -35.56 -36.59 37.37
C CYS A 7 -35.07 -35.57 38.41
N VAL A 8 -33.75 -35.44 38.55
CA VAL A 8 -33.11 -34.38 39.33
C VAL A 8 -32.79 -33.23 38.38
N ALA A 9 -33.34 -32.04 38.66
CA ALA A 9 -33.04 -30.83 37.91
C ALA A 9 -31.58 -30.39 38.14
N PRO A 10 -30.88 -29.87 37.10
CA PRO A 10 -29.51 -29.39 37.26
C PRO A 10 -29.46 -28.11 38.10
N PRO A 11 -28.36 -27.90 38.86
CA PRO A 11 -28.17 -26.70 39.66
C PRO A 11 -28.00 -25.45 38.79
N LEU A 12 -28.54 -24.32 39.27
CA LEU A 12 -28.42 -23.01 38.63
C LEU A 12 -26.95 -22.54 38.66
N PRO A 13 -26.50 -21.83 37.61
CA PRO A 13 -25.15 -21.27 37.56
C PRO A 13 -24.97 -20.12 38.56
N ASP A 14 -23.77 -20.05 39.15
CA ASP A 14 -23.37 -19.03 40.11
C ASP A 14 -23.41 -17.61 39.51
N PRO A 15 -23.74 -16.58 40.31
CA PRO A 15 -23.75 -15.19 39.85
C PRO A 15 -22.33 -14.68 39.52
N CYS A 16 -22.22 -14.00 38.37
CA CYS A 16 -20.98 -13.39 37.88
C CYS A 16 -20.35 -12.43 38.91
N PRO A 17 -19.00 -12.42 39.03
CA PRO A 17 -18.31 -11.45 39.85
C PRO A 17 -18.42 -10.05 39.26
N THR A 18 -18.82 -9.09 40.10
CA THR A 18 -18.87 -7.66 39.78
C THR A 18 -17.48 -7.10 39.48
N LEU A 19 -17.35 -6.42 38.34
CA LEU A 19 -16.14 -5.73 37.89
C LEU A 19 -15.74 -4.59 38.87
N PRO A 20 -14.44 -4.36 39.11
CA PRO A 20 -13.98 -3.24 39.92
C PRO A 20 -14.15 -1.92 39.18
N THR A 21 -14.78 -0.95 39.85
CA THR A 21 -14.84 0.46 39.45
C THR A 21 -13.45 1.08 39.41
N PHE A 22 -12.96 1.38 38.21
CA PHE A 22 -11.74 2.16 37.99
C PHE A 22 -12.02 3.65 38.19
N VAL A 23 -11.42 4.25 39.22
CA VAL A 23 -11.43 5.69 39.44
C VAL A 23 -10.26 6.28 38.64
N HIS A 24 -10.57 7.06 37.60
CA HIS A 24 -9.58 7.81 36.82
C HIS A 24 -9.14 9.06 37.59
N SER A 25 -7.87 9.08 38.03
CA SER A 25 -7.19 10.31 38.40
C SER A 25 -6.63 11.00 37.14
N PRO A 26 -6.77 12.34 36.99
CA PRO A 26 -6.23 13.07 35.85
C PRO A 26 -4.70 13.10 35.90
N ILE A 27 -4.07 12.70 34.79
CA ILE A 27 -2.62 12.76 34.56
C ILE A 27 -2.25 14.23 34.33
N GLN A 28 -1.46 14.82 35.22
CA GLN A 28 -0.82 16.12 34.98
C GLN A 28 0.43 15.93 34.11
N PRO A 29 0.59 16.71 33.02
CA PRO A 29 1.78 16.65 32.18
C PRO A 29 3.00 17.18 32.93
N SER A 30 4.11 16.44 32.87
CA SER A 30 5.39 16.80 33.48
C SER A 30 6.04 18.00 32.77
N ASP A 31 6.79 18.78 33.53
CA ASP A 31 7.44 20.05 33.14
C ASP A 31 8.44 19.94 31.97
N GLU A 32 8.79 18.74 31.50
CA GLU A 32 9.67 18.57 30.34
C GLU A 32 9.03 19.00 29.00
N MET A 33 7.70 18.99 28.88
CA MET A 33 7.03 19.41 27.64
C MET A 33 7.03 20.94 27.42
N ARG A 34 7.36 21.75 28.43
CA ARG A 34 7.42 23.21 28.30
C ARG A 34 8.73 23.72 27.72
N MET A 35 9.82 22.96 27.83
CA MET A 35 11.13 23.34 27.29
C MET A 35 11.24 23.17 25.77
N LEU A 36 10.51 22.20 25.18
CA LEU A 36 10.58 21.96 23.73
C LEU A 36 9.86 23.03 22.89
N LEU A 37 8.89 23.75 23.47
CA LEU A 37 8.12 24.77 22.76
C LEU A 37 8.87 26.12 22.62
N ILE A 38 9.87 26.39 23.48
CA ILE A 38 10.64 27.64 23.47
C ILE A 38 11.77 27.62 22.43
N LEU A 39 12.31 26.43 22.09
CA LEU A 39 13.37 26.30 21.09
C LEU A 39 12.87 26.42 19.64
N MET A 40 11.59 26.21 19.38
CA MET A 40 11.01 26.28 18.02
C MET A 40 10.73 27.71 17.54
N PHE A 41 10.73 28.71 18.42
CA PHE A 41 10.44 30.11 18.05
C PHE A 41 11.67 30.95 17.69
N ASN A 42 12.90 30.48 17.95
CA ASN A 42 14.11 31.28 17.77
C ASN A 42 14.85 31.08 16.42
N VAL A 43 14.37 30.19 15.56
CA VAL A 43 15.04 29.89 14.26
C VAL A 43 14.47 30.72 13.10
N TYR A 44 13.37 31.45 13.29
CA TYR A 44 12.73 32.24 12.22
C TYR A 44 13.15 33.71 12.13
N ALA A 45 14.15 34.15 12.90
CA ALA A 45 14.52 35.56 13.02
C ALA A 45 16.01 35.85 12.72
N THR A 46 16.53 35.39 11.59
CA THR A 46 17.75 35.99 10.99
C THR A 46 17.71 35.86 9.47
N GLY A 47 17.46 36.98 8.79
CA GLY A 47 17.62 37.13 7.34
C GLY A 47 19.03 37.56 6.94
N LEU A 48 19.32 37.52 5.63
CA LEU A 48 20.02 38.53 4.79
C LEU A 48 20.38 37.85 3.44
N ALA A 49 19.80 38.29 2.32
CA ALA A 49 20.33 39.33 1.42
C ALA A 49 21.64 38.92 0.71
N PHE A 50 21.55 38.55 -0.57
CA PHE A 50 22.70 38.49 -1.48
C PHE A 50 22.38 39.14 -2.83
N THR A 51 23.35 39.94 -3.27
CA THR A 51 23.32 40.97 -4.30
C THR A 51 23.50 40.42 -5.72
N LEU A 52 22.82 41.07 -6.68
CA LEU A 52 23.01 40.91 -8.12
C LEU A 52 24.34 41.54 -8.59
N SER A 53 24.99 40.92 -9.58
CA SER A 53 26.01 41.57 -10.42
C SER A 53 25.92 41.07 -11.87
N PRO A 54 26.00 41.94 -12.91
CA PRO A 54 25.84 41.56 -14.30
C PRO A 54 27.17 41.58 -15.07
N ASN A 55 27.39 40.63 -15.98
CA ASN A 55 28.10 40.79 -17.28
C ASN A 55 28.51 39.43 -17.85
N ILE A 56 27.87 38.95 -18.93
CA ILE A 56 28.55 38.13 -19.95
C ILE A 56 27.97 38.45 -21.34
N LYS A 57 28.88 38.81 -22.26
CA LYS A 57 28.66 39.22 -23.65
C LYS A 57 28.27 38.04 -24.55
N CYS A 58 27.29 38.26 -25.42
CA CYS A 58 26.98 37.40 -26.57
C CYS A 58 28.02 37.57 -27.70
N LYS A 59 28.47 36.46 -28.29
CA LYS A 59 29.00 36.40 -29.66
C LYS A 59 28.51 35.13 -30.34
N SER A 60 27.79 35.30 -31.44
CA SER A 60 27.56 34.27 -32.47
C SER A 60 28.80 34.14 -33.36
N PRO A 61 28.94 33.01 -34.09
CA PRO A 61 28.64 33.12 -35.51
C PRO A 61 27.94 31.90 -36.14
N VAL A 62 27.38 32.19 -37.31
CA VAL A 62 26.70 31.34 -38.28
C VAL A 62 27.73 30.59 -39.15
N LEU A 63 27.50 29.31 -39.52
CA LEU A 63 27.60 28.83 -40.92
C LEU A 63 27.03 27.41 -41.11
N ARG A 64 26.68 27.11 -42.37
CA ARG A 64 25.76 26.08 -42.89
C ARG A 64 26.46 24.81 -43.41
N THR A 65 25.81 23.65 -43.16
CA THR A 65 25.60 22.45 -44.03
C THR A 65 26.80 21.60 -44.51
N PRO A 66 26.58 20.42 -45.14
CA PRO A 66 26.17 19.12 -44.56
C PRO A 66 27.20 18.00 -44.90
N VAL A 67 27.22 16.84 -44.22
CA VAL A 67 27.60 15.52 -44.78
C VAL A 67 27.27 14.43 -43.75
N SER A 68 26.65 13.36 -44.23
CA SER A 68 26.40 12.09 -43.55
C SER A 68 27.68 11.26 -43.40
N LEU A 69 27.92 10.64 -42.24
CA LEU A 69 28.49 9.28 -42.16
C LEU A 69 28.27 8.66 -40.78
N TRP A 70 27.93 7.38 -40.78
CA TRP A 70 27.86 6.50 -39.61
C TRP A 70 29.24 6.29 -38.95
N ILE A 71 29.28 6.14 -37.63
CA ILE A 71 29.94 5.04 -36.87
C ILE A 71 29.77 5.23 -35.35
N SER A 72 29.50 4.09 -34.72
CA SER A 72 29.46 3.71 -33.30
C SER A 72 30.57 4.28 -32.38
N ARG A 73 30.22 4.69 -31.15
CA ARG A 73 30.64 4.07 -29.87
C ARG A 73 30.24 4.93 -28.67
N ASN A 74 30.08 4.24 -27.54
CA ASN A 74 29.84 4.76 -26.19
C ASN A 74 30.72 5.98 -25.85
N ASP A 75 30.11 7.00 -25.27
CA ASP A 75 30.81 7.90 -24.35
C ASP A 75 29.93 8.30 -23.18
N ALA A 76 30.56 8.32 -22.02
CA ALA A 76 29.98 8.53 -20.70
C ALA A 76 29.38 9.94 -20.60
N SER A 77 28.09 10.01 -20.25
CA SER A 77 27.41 11.27 -19.96
C SER A 77 27.79 11.78 -18.57
N SER A 78 28.44 12.93 -18.54
CA SER A 78 28.79 13.66 -17.33
C SER A 78 27.52 14.18 -16.63
N ARG A 79 27.48 14.05 -15.30
CA ARG A 79 26.39 14.45 -14.38
C ARG A 79 25.87 15.89 -14.56
N ALA A 80 26.64 16.77 -15.21
CA ALA A 80 26.26 18.16 -15.44
C ALA A 80 25.22 18.35 -16.55
N GLU A 81 25.14 17.43 -17.54
CA GLU A 81 24.17 17.55 -18.65
C GLU A 81 22.76 17.08 -18.29
N PHE A 82 22.61 16.26 -17.25
CA PHE A 82 21.30 15.79 -16.76
C PHE A 82 20.53 16.90 -16.01
N VAL A 83 21.25 17.80 -15.32
CA VAL A 83 20.64 18.84 -14.49
C VAL A 83 20.14 20.05 -15.30
N SER A 84 20.72 20.31 -16.48
CA SER A 84 20.31 21.44 -17.34
C SER A 84 19.02 21.21 -18.14
N ARG A 85 18.51 19.98 -18.26
CA ARG A 85 17.29 19.69 -19.04
C ARG A 85 15.96 19.86 -18.27
N SER A 86 16.01 20.19 -16.98
CA SER A 86 14.83 20.19 -16.10
C SER A 86 14.20 21.56 -15.79
N LEU A 87 14.57 22.65 -16.48
CA LEU A 87 14.08 24.00 -16.14
C LEU A 87 13.29 24.74 -17.24
N ALA A 88 12.83 24.06 -18.31
CA ALA A 88 12.19 24.72 -19.45
C ALA A 88 10.72 24.35 -19.71
N SER A 89 9.97 23.84 -18.72
CA SER A 89 8.57 23.47 -18.92
C SER A 89 7.71 23.68 -17.67
N SER A 90 7.44 24.94 -17.29
CA SER A 90 6.41 25.26 -16.29
C SER A 90 5.95 26.71 -16.41
N LEU A 91 5.09 27.01 -17.39
CA LEU A 91 4.27 28.22 -17.36
C LEU A 91 2.99 28.04 -18.18
N ALA A 92 1.98 27.38 -17.60
CA ALA A 92 0.56 27.61 -17.87
C ALA A 92 -0.29 26.67 -17.00
N ILE A 93 -1.49 27.14 -16.66
CA ILE A 93 -2.58 26.51 -15.89
C ILE A 93 -2.65 26.98 -14.43
N MET A 94 -3.21 28.17 -14.28
CA MET A 94 -3.97 28.59 -13.11
C MET A 94 -5.37 28.94 -13.60
N LEU A 95 -6.37 28.66 -12.76
CA LEU A 95 -7.82 28.95 -12.88
C LEU A 95 -8.70 27.77 -13.33
N SER A 96 -9.02 26.91 -12.36
CA SER A 96 -10.33 26.26 -12.29
C SER A 96 -10.86 26.32 -10.84
N PRO A 97 -12.17 26.52 -10.64
CA PRO A 97 -12.76 26.72 -9.31
C PRO A 97 -12.81 25.41 -8.52
N ILE A 98 -12.52 25.55 -7.23
CA ILE A 98 -12.53 24.48 -6.23
C ILE A 98 -13.99 24.29 -5.79
N ASN A 99 -14.60 23.16 -6.15
CA ASN A 99 -15.76 22.65 -5.44
C ASN A 99 -15.27 21.71 -4.33
N GLU A 100 -15.60 22.10 -3.09
CA GLU A 100 -15.35 21.35 -1.87
C GLU A 100 -16.20 20.08 -1.82
N CYS A 101 -15.55 18.93 -1.80
CA CYS A 101 -15.97 17.81 -0.97
C CYS A 101 -14.68 17.16 -0.45
N GLY A 102 -14.39 17.39 0.83
CA GLY A 102 -13.19 16.92 1.50
C GLY A 102 -13.18 15.40 1.63
N ILE A 103 -12.70 14.72 0.59
CA ILE A 103 -12.18 13.35 0.68
C ILE A 103 -10.67 13.49 0.82
N SER A 104 -10.18 13.33 2.05
CA SER A 104 -8.75 13.23 2.32
C SER A 104 -8.21 11.97 1.63
N ASN A 105 -7.68 12.12 0.42
CA ASN A 105 -6.82 11.12 -0.21
C ASN A 105 -5.52 11.07 0.60
N ALA A 106 -5.53 10.32 1.71
CA ALA A 106 -4.36 10.11 2.56
C ALA A 106 -3.34 9.24 1.81
N PHE A 107 -2.60 9.86 0.88
CA PHE A 107 -1.35 9.33 0.41
C PHE A 107 -0.33 9.52 1.55
N ASP A 108 -0.18 8.50 2.38
CA ASP A 108 0.82 8.48 3.44
C ASP A 108 2.22 8.18 2.87
N GLY A 109 2.68 9.13 2.05
CA GLY A 109 4.07 9.42 1.72
C GLY A 109 4.38 10.89 2.02
N GLY A 110 3.68 11.46 3.01
CA GLY A 110 3.72 12.87 3.38
C GLY A 110 5.07 13.31 3.92
N VAL A 111 5.92 13.80 3.01
CA VAL A 111 6.62 15.10 3.10
C VAL A 111 7.22 15.41 1.73
N GLY A 112 6.84 16.57 1.18
CA GLY A 112 7.42 17.18 -0.01
C GLY A 112 6.81 16.72 -1.33
N GLY A 113 6.09 17.61 -2.01
CA GLY A 113 5.57 17.45 -3.38
C GLY A 113 6.66 17.36 -4.44
N LEU A 114 7.48 16.30 -4.37
CA LEU A 114 8.49 15.97 -5.36
C LEU A 114 8.10 14.64 -6.03
N GLY A 115 7.15 14.71 -6.98
CA GLY A 115 6.96 13.72 -8.06
C GLY A 115 6.88 12.23 -7.67
N LYS A 116 6.46 11.87 -6.46
CA LYS A 116 6.50 10.48 -5.97
C LYS A 116 5.59 9.61 -6.85
N THR A 117 6.19 8.62 -7.49
CA THR A 117 5.51 7.64 -8.35
C THR A 117 4.45 6.91 -7.54
N ARG A 118 3.22 6.86 -8.06
CA ARG A 118 2.15 6.07 -7.45
C ARG A 118 2.54 4.59 -7.57
N PRO A 119 2.41 3.79 -6.50
CA PRO A 119 2.68 2.36 -6.61
C PRO A 119 1.68 1.74 -7.58
N VAL A 120 2.19 0.85 -8.45
CA VAL A 120 1.38 0.17 -9.46
C VAL A 120 0.79 -1.07 -8.83
N THR A 121 -0.44 -0.98 -8.35
CA THR A 121 -1.13 -2.10 -7.69
C THR A 121 -1.88 -3.01 -8.65
N GLY A 122 -2.11 -2.58 -9.89
CA GLY A 122 -2.91 -3.30 -10.88
C GLY A 122 -4.39 -3.44 -10.53
N VAL A 123 -4.84 -2.85 -9.41
CA VAL A 123 -6.25 -2.90 -8.99
C VAL A 123 -7.09 -2.03 -9.94
N VAL A 124 -8.03 -2.67 -10.63
CA VAL A 124 -9.03 -2.00 -11.46
C VAL A 124 -10.41 -2.44 -10.97
N PHE A 125 -11.20 -1.49 -10.47
CA PHE A 125 -12.57 -1.76 -10.03
C PHE A 125 -13.49 -1.94 -11.25
N ARG A 126 -14.41 -2.90 -11.18
CA ARG A 126 -15.43 -3.08 -12.23
C ARG A 126 -16.40 -1.90 -12.26
N ASP A 127 -16.81 -1.43 -11.08
CA ASP A 127 -17.66 -0.26 -10.88
C ASP A 127 -17.02 0.66 -9.82
N PRO A 128 -16.36 1.75 -10.23
CA PRO A 128 -15.69 2.65 -9.30
C PRO A 128 -16.68 3.46 -8.43
N GLU A 129 -17.93 3.64 -8.84
CA GLU A 129 -18.93 4.39 -8.08
C GLU A 129 -19.47 3.56 -6.90
N ALA A 130 -19.64 2.25 -7.10
CA ALA A 130 -20.05 1.32 -6.04
C ALA A 130 -19.04 1.23 -4.89
N VAL A 131 -17.75 1.47 -5.16
CA VAL A 131 -16.69 1.49 -4.14
C VAL A 131 -16.83 2.71 -3.22
N ALA A 132 -17.42 3.80 -3.73
CA ALA A 132 -17.60 5.02 -2.96
C ALA A 132 -18.65 4.88 -1.84
N SER A 133 -19.49 3.84 -1.89
CA SER A 133 -20.54 3.57 -0.91
C SER A 133 -20.21 2.45 0.08
N THR A 134 -19.11 1.70 -0.11
CA THR A 134 -18.73 0.62 0.81
C THR A 134 -18.41 1.20 2.18
N SER A 135 -19.19 0.79 3.18
CA SER A 135 -19.06 1.19 4.59
C SER A 135 -17.77 0.65 5.21
N ASN A 136 -17.25 1.35 6.22
CA ASN A 136 -16.09 0.96 7.04
C ASN A 136 -16.37 -0.29 7.90
N GLY A 137 -16.81 -1.39 7.29
CA GLY A 137 -17.03 -2.68 7.94
C GLY A 137 -15.74 -3.48 8.08
N GLU A 138 -15.80 -4.49 8.94
CA GLU A 138 -14.71 -5.45 9.18
C GLU A 138 -14.41 -6.30 7.93
N ASP A 139 -15.45 -6.63 7.15
CA ASP A 139 -15.34 -7.38 5.91
C ASP A 139 -15.45 -6.47 4.68
N LEU A 140 -14.40 -6.51 3.85
CA LEU A 140 -14.27 -5.72 2.65
C LEU A 140 -14.55 -6.61 1.45
N THR A 141 -15.58 -6.31 0.68
CA THR A 141 -15.90 -7.02 -0.56
C THR A 141 -15.95 -6.04 -1.72
N ASN A 142 -15.17 -6.30 -2.76
CA ASN A 142 -15.09 -5.48 -3.96
C ASN A 142 -15.05 -6.35 -5.22
N GLU A 143 -15.58 -5.83 -6.31
CA GLU A 143 -15.49 -6.47 -7.62
C GLU A 143 -14.35 -5.82 -8.44
N LEU A 144 -13.34 -6.62 -8.75
CA LEU A 144 -12.13 -6.20 -9.46
C LEU A 144 -12.06 -6.87 -10.83
N LEU A 145 -11.34 -6.25 -11.76
CA LEU A 145 -11.05 -6.84 -13.07
C LEU A 145 -9.64 -7.44 -13.06
N ALA A 146 -9.55 -8.68 -13.52
CA ALA A 146 -8.28 -9.28 -13.92
C ALA A 146 -7.73 -8.57 -15.18
N PRO A 147 -6.43 -8.72 -15.49
CA PRO A 147 -5.82 -8.08 -16.66
C PRO A 147 -6.44 -8.46 -18.01
N ASP A 148 -7.09 -9.63 -18.09
CA ASP A 148 -7.85 -10.09 -19.26
C ASP A 148 -9.30 -9.56 -19.30
N GLY A 149 -9.69 -8.72 -18.33
CA GLY A 149 -11.05 -8.20 -18.16
C GLY A 149 -12.01 -9.13 -17.44
N THR A 150 -11.56 -10.30 -16.96
CA THR A 150 -12.42 -11.22 -16.20
C THR A 150 -12.76 -10.60 -14.84
N PRO A 151 -14.05 -10.45 -14.49
CA PRO A 151 -14.44 -9.93 -13.19
C PRO A 151 -14.21 -10.96 -12.07
N ALA A 152 -13.71 -10.50 -10.94
CA ALA A 152 -13.43 -11.29 -9.75
C ALA A 152 -14.00 -10.58 -8.51
N PHE A 153 -14.69 -11.34 -7.66
CA PHE A 153 -15.03 -10.87 -6.32
C PHE A 153 -13.85 -11.11 -5.38
N VAL A 154 -13.37 -10.03 -4.78
CA VAL A 154 -12.28 -10.04 -3.82
C VAL A 154 -12.83 -9.64 -2.45
N THR A 155 -12.64 -10.53 -1.49
CA THR A 155 -13.09 -10.34 -0.11
C THR A 155 -11.95 -10.58 0.87
N PHE A 156 -11.84 -9.77 1.91
CA PHE A 156 -10.99 -10.04 3.08
C PHE A 156 -11.48 -9.25 4.30
N SER A 157 -11.06 -9.69 5.47
CA SER A 157 -11.38 -9.08 6.75
C SER A 157 -10.15 -8.39 7.34
N ALA A 158 -10.27 -7.16 7.80
CA ALA A 158 -9.16 -6.43 8.41
C ALA A 158 -9.64 -5.58 9.61
N PRO A 159 -8.91 -5.59 10.74
CA PRO A 159 -9.30 -4.83 11.94
C PRO A 159 -8.98 -3.33 11.82
N TRP A 160 -8.42 -2.91 10.69
CA TRP A 160 -7.95 -1.54 10.47
C TRP A 160 -8.90 -0.80 9.55
N PRO A 161 -9.06 0.52 9.73
CA PRO A 161 -9.89 1.32 8.84
C PRO A 161 -9.38 1.22 7.39
N LEU A 162 -10.32 1.10 6.47
CA LEU A 162 -10.04 1.17 5.05
C LEU A 162 -9.63 2.60 4.68
N LEU A 163 -8.46 2.73 4.06
CA LEU A 163 -8.02 3.94 3.41
C LEU A 163 -8.37 3.88 1.93
N ARG A 164 -9.17 4.84 1.48
CA ARG A 164 -9.37 5.09 0.05
C ARG A 164 -8.09 5.72 -0.50
N SER A 165 -7.15 4.88 -0.90
CA SER A 165 -5.93 5.33 -1.52
C SER A 165 -6.13 5.43 -3.03
N ALA A 166 -5.44 6.36 -3.68
CA ALA A 166 -5.39 6.43 -5.15
C ALA A 166 -4.74 5.17 -5.79
N ALA A 167 -4.18 4.28 -4.98
CA ALA A 167 -3.52 3.06 -5.38
C ALA A 167 -4.38 1.80 -5.19
N GLY A 168 -5.69 1.93 -4.94
CA GLY A 168 -6.60 0.79 -4.78
C GLY A 168 -6.95 0.51 -3.32
N ILE A 169 -7.18 -0.77 -3.00
CA ILE A 169 -7.73 -1.19 -1.70
C ILE A 169 -6.60 -1.32 -0.67
N GLU A 170 -6.67 -0.53 0.40
CA GLU A 170 -5.74 -0.58 1.52
C GLU A 170 -6.47 -0.40 2.85
N ALA A 171 -6.15 -1.22 3.85
CA ALA A 171 -6.53 -1.02 5.24
C ALA A 171 -5.25 -0.78 6.06
N ARG A 172 -5.25 0.24 6.94
CA ARG A 172 -4.03 0.62 7.68
C ARG A 172 -4.35 1.03 9.10
N ASP A 173 -3.51 0.60 10.04
CA ASP A 173 -3.56 1.11 11.40
C ASP A 173 -3.12 2.58 11.41
N ILE A 174 -4.06 3.52 11.59
CA ILE A 174 -3.76 4.96 11.65
C ILE A 174 -3.11 5.33 12.99
N ALA A 175 -3.45 4.62 14.06
CA ALA A 175 -2.94 4.92 15.40
C ALA A 175 -1.50 4.41 15.58
N GLY A 176 -1.25 3.17 15.16
CA GLY A 176 0.07 2.57 15.20
C GLY A 176 0.94 2.92 13.99
N GLY A 177 0.37 3.04 12.79
CA GLY A 177 1.06 3.44 11.56
C GLY A 177 1.92 2.35 10.89
N PHE A 178 2.14 1.19 11.52
CA PHE A 178 3.07 0.18 11.01
C PHE A 178 2.39 -1.03 10.36
N GLU A 179 1.16 -1.34 10.77
CA GLU A 179 0.35 -2.43 10.22
C GLU A 179 -0.46 -1.95 9.02
N SER A 180 -0.38 -2.70 7.94
CA SER A 180 -1.17 -2.42 6.74
C SER A 180 -1.47 -3.69 5.97
N SER A 181 -2.63 -3.70 5.34
CA SER A 181 -3.06 -4.67 4.35
C SER A 181 -3.42 -3.96 3.06
N PHE A 182 -3.01 -4.49 1.92
CA PHE A 182 -3.41 -3.96 0.63
C PHE A 182 -3.56 -5.07 -0.42
N VAL A 183 -4.38 -4.81 -1.42
CA VAL A 183 -4.58 -5.71 -2.55
C VAL A 183 -3.66 -5.32 -3.70
N GLN A 184 -3.07 -6.32 -4.33
CA GLN A 184 -2.24 -6.21 -5.52
C GLN A 184 -2.77 -7.20 -6.57
N VAL A 185 -2.88 -6.75 -7.80
CA VAL A 185 -3.26 -7.57 -8.96
C VAL A 185 -2.13 -7.49 -9.98
N ALA A 186 -1.77 -8.63 -10.56
CA ALA A 186 -0.80 -8.70 -11.65
C ALA A 186 -1.23 -9.68 -12.72
N GLU A 187 -0.65 -9.53 -13.90
CA GLU A 187 -0.82 -10.48 -14.98
C GLU A 187 0.03 -11.73 -14.73
N LEU A 188 -0.55 -12.90 -14.99
CA LEU A 188 0.18 -14.15 -14.92
C LEU A 188 1.13 -14.30 -16.11
N PRO A 189 2.34 -14.85 -15.91
CA PRO A 189 3.19 -15.28 -17.01
C PRO A 189 2.47 -16.29 -17.91
N LYS A 190 2.72 -16.19 -19.22
CA LYS A 190 2.09 -17.07 -20.22
C LYS A 190 2.31 -18.55 -19.88
N GLY A 191 1.23 -19.32 -19.92
CA GLY A 191 1.24 -20.76 -19.67
C GLY A 191 1.02 -21.14 -18.20
N ILE A 192 0.95 -20.17 -17.28
CA ILE A 192 0.57 -20.41 -15.88
C ILE A 192 -0.94 -20.23 -15.75
N THR A 193 -1.63 -21.26 -15.28
CA THR A 193 -3.10 -21.23 -15.11
C THR A 193 -3.56 -21.52 -13.69
N THR A 194 -2.69 -22.09 -12.86
CA THR A 194 -3.02 -22.50 -11.50
C THR A 194 -2.03 -21.92 -10.49
N MET A 195 -2.43 -21.83 -9.22
CA MET A 195 -1.55 -21.33 -8.16
C MET A 195 -0.33 -22.22 -7.89
N ASP A 196 -0.40 -23.53 -8.22
CA ASP A 196 0.72 -24.47 -8.01
C ASP A 196 1.91 -24.21 -8.94
N GLU A 197 1.64 -23.63 -10.11
CA GLU A 197 2.64 -23.25 -11.11
C GLU A 197 3.30 -21.90 -10.80
N VAL A 198 2.69 -21.10 -9.91
CA VAL A 198 3.19 -19.76 -9.56
C VAL A 198 4.45 -19.88 -8.70
N LYS A 199 5.59 -19.55 -9.30
CA LYS A 199 6.88 -19.52 -8.60
C LYS A 199 6.95 -18.33 -7.63
N PRO A 200 7.58 -18.48 -6.45
CA PRO A 200 7.80 -17.37 -5.53
C PRO A 200 8.53 -16.16 -6.14
N ALA A 201 9.33 -16.38 -7.19
CA ALA A 201 9.97 -15.29 -7.93
C ALA A 201 8.98 -14.31 -8.56
N VAL A 202 7.82 -14.80 -9.05
CA VAL A 202 6.76 -13.96 -9.62
C VAL A 202 6.16 -13.06 -8.53
N LEU A 203 5.86 -13.64 -7.35
CA LEU A 203 5.40 -12.87 -6.19
C LEU A 203 6.43 -11.82 -5.75
N SER A 204 7.71 -12.19 -5.80
CA SER A 204 8.80 -11.29 -5.43
C SER A 204 8.88 -10.09 -6.35
N GLU A 205 8.81 -10.30 -7.66
CA GLU A 205 8.85 -9.24 -8.66
C GLU A 205 7.65 -8.31 -8.56
N VAL A 206 6.46 -8.87 -8.38
CA VAL A 206 5.22 -8.08 -8.34
C VAL A 206 5.09 -7.27 -7.05
N VAL A 207 5.32 -7.88 -5.88
CA VAL A 207 5.10 -7.22 -4.58
C VAL A 207 6.31 -6.37 -4.17
N PHE A 208 7.52 -6.86 -4.43
CA PHE A 208 8.78 -6.23 -4.01
C PHE A 208 9.57 -5.66 -5.18
N GLY A 209 8.96 -5.50 -6.35
CA GLY A 209 9.54 -4.75 -7.47
C GLY A 209 9.64 -3.25 -7.17
N SER A 210 10.43 -2.54 -7.98
CA SER A 210 10.60 -1.08 -7.86
C SER A 210 9.32 -0.28 -8.07
N THR A 211 8.34 -0.84 -8.80
CA THR A 211 7.03 -0.25 -9.05
C THR A 211 5.99 -0.64 -7.99
N GLY A 212 6.29 -1.64 -7.17
CA GLY A 212 5.42 -2.12 -6.10
C GLY A 212 5.37 -1.16 -4.91
N LYS A 213 4.44 -1.40 -3.97
CA LYS A 213 4.22 -0.55 -2.79
C LYS A 213 5.49 -0.36 -1.95
N PHE A 214 6.25 -1.44 -1.76
CA PHE A 214 7.49 -1.40 -0.98
C PHE A 214 8.71 -0.88 -1.77
N GLY A 215 8.59 -0.76 -3.11
CA GLY A 215 9.62 -0.28 -4.01
C GLY A 215 9.69 1.25 -4.17
N MET A 216 8.71 1.98 -3.62
CA MET A 216 8.53 3.42 -3.85
C MET A 216 9.75 4.28 -3.44
N TYR A 217 10.55 3.81 -2.48
CA TYR A 217 11.76 4.49 -2.02
C TYR A 217 13.06 3.75 -2.43
N GLY A 218 12.95 2.73 -3.28
CA GLY A 218 14.00 1.79 -3.63
C GLY A 218 13.50 0.36 -3.49
N ALA A 219 13.95 -0.53 -4.38
CA ALA A 219 13.56 -1.93 -4.35
C ALA A 219 13.99 -2.59 -3.02
N PRO A 220 13.08 -3.31 -2.33
CA PRO A 220 13.42 -4.09 -1.15
C PRO A 220 14.58 -5.07 -1.36
N THR A 221 15.34 -5.30 -0.30
CA THR A 221 16.44 -6.27 -0.24
C THR A 221 16.11 -7.44 0.68
N ASP A 222 16.98 -8.45 0.67
CA ASP A 222 16.95 -9.59 1.61
C ASP A 222 15.63 -10.37 1.61
N ILE A 223 14.97 -10.38 0.45
CA ILE A 223 13.64 -10.96 0.27
C ILE A 223 13.70 -12.48 0.42
N LYS A 224 12.95 -13.00 1.39
CA LYS A 224 12.80 -14.42 1.65
C LYS A 224 11.32 -14.77 1.67
N ILE A 225 10.87 -15.55 0.70
CA ILE A 225 9.47 -15.98 0.57
C ILE A 225 9.39 -17.48 0.86
N LYS A 226 8.47 -17.87 1.74
CA LYS A 226 8.20 -19.27 2.12
C LYS A 226 6.71 -19.56 2.00
N LYS A 227 6.34 -20.64 1.29
CA LYS A 227 4.96 -21.15 1.27
C LYS A 227 4.62 -21.71 2.66
N ILE A 228 3.47 -21.33 3.22
CA ILE A 228 3.02 -21.78 4.55
C ILE A 228 1.92 -22.82 4.42
N SER A 229 0.88 -22.46 3.67
CA SER A 229 -0.33 -23.26 3.54
C SER A 229 -0.93 -23.05 2.16
N GLN A 230 -1.69 -24.06 1.73
CA GLN A 230 -2.50 -24.02 0.53
C GLN A 230 -3.89 -24.48 0.91
N SER A 231 -4.88 -23.64 0.59
CA SER A 231 -6.29 -23.91 0.81
C SER A 231 -6.84 -24.75 -0.34
N SER A 232 -7.88 -25.53 -0.05
CA SER A 232 -8.66 -26.27 -1.06
C SER A 232 -9.29 -25.34 -2.11
N ASN A 233 -9.48 -24.07 -1.77
CA ASN A 233 -10.13 -23.07 -2.62
C ASN A 233 -9.18 -22.47 -3.68
N GLY A 234 -8.00 -23.09 -3.90
CA GLY A 234 -6.99 -22.60 -4.83
C GLY A 234 -6.16 -21.43 -4.31
N MET A 235 -6.41 -20.95 -3.08
CA MET A 235 -5.60 -19.91 -2.44
C MET A 235 -4.32 -20.49 -1.83
N THR A 236 -3.19 -19.81 -1.99
CA THR A 236 -1.94 -20.14 -1.29
C THR A 236 -1.47 -18.97 -0.42
N VAL A 237 -1.05 -19.26 0.82
CA VAL A 237 -0.51 -18.26 1.75
C VAL A 237 1.01 -18.43 1.86
N TYR A 238 1.74 -17.32 1.72
CA TYR A 238 3.18 -17.24 1.84
C TYR A 238 3.57 -16.32 3.00
N SER A 239 4.68 -16.63 3.68
CA SER A 239 5.38 -15.71 4.58
C SER A 239 6.53 -15.06 3.82
N ALA A 240 6.64 -13.74 3.92
CA ALA A 240 7.76 -12.98 3.40
C ALA A 240 8.50 -12.26 4.54
N SER A 241 9.83 -12.21 4.44
CA SER A 241 10.69 -11.32 5.23
C SER A 241 11.56 -10.53 4.26
N PHE A 242 11.69 -9.22 4.47
CA PHE A 242 12.41 -8.33 3.55
C PHE A 242 12.79 -7.03 4.27
N THR A 243 13.70 -6.27 3.68
CA THR A 243 14.11 -4.95 4.17
C THR A 243 13.73 -3.92 3.10
N CYS A 244 13.04 -2.85 3.48
CA CYS A 244 12.62 -1.79 2.55
C CYS A 244 13.01 -0.40 3.07
N LEU A 245 13.11 0.57 2.16
CA LEU A 245 13.39 1.96 2.52
C LEU A 245 12.11 2.71 2.91
N THR A 246 12.22 3.51 3.96
CA THR A 246 11.18 4.45 4.43
C THR A 246 11.27 5.78 3.67
N PRO A 247 10.28 6.68 3.78
CA PRO A 247 10.36 8.01 3.16
C PRO A 247 11.59 8.82 3.57
N ALA A 248 12.14 8.55 4.76
CA ALA A 248 13.36 9.17 5.27
C ALA A 248 14.65 8.45 4.83
N MET A 249 14.57 7.56 3.82
CA MET A 249 15.67 6.74 3.32
C MET A 249 16.34 5.87 4.39
N ARG A 250 15.60 5.52 5.45
CA ARG A 250 16.04 4.55 6.46
C ARG A 250 15.55 3.16 6.11
N GLU A 251 16.39 2.16 6.31
CA GLU A 251 16.03 0.76 6.20
C GLU A 251 15.02 0.38 7.30
N SER A 252 14.08 -0.47 6.92
CA SER A 252 13.07 -1.02 7.81
C SER A 252 12.87 -2.49 7.47
N ASP A 253 13.22 -3.35 8.41
CA ASP A 253 12.93 -4.78 8.31
C ASP A 253 11.44 -5.02 8.51
N ARG A 254 10.83 -5.77 7.60
CA ARG A 254 9.41 -6.09 7.61
C ARG A 254 9.17 -7.57 7.40
N LYS A 255 8.03 -7.99 7.92
CA LYS A 255 7.47 -9.31 7.68
C LYS A 255 6.04 -9.16 7.17
N ALA A 256 5.67 -10.03 6.24
CA ALA A 256 4.37 -10.02 5.63
C ALA A 256 3.82 -11.44 5.46
N TYR A 257 2.49 -11.54 5.44
CA TYR A 257 1.80 -12.65 4.82
C TYR A 257 1.23 -12.20 3.48
N ILE A 258 1.34 -13.08 2.49
CA ILE A 258 0.84 -12.86 1.13
C ILE A 258 -0.13 -13.99 0.83
N SER A 259 -1.41 -13.68 0.74
CA SER A 259 -2.43 -14.61 0.27
C SER A 259 -2.66 -14.38 -1.21
N ALA A 260 -2.52 -15.42 -2.01
CA ALA A 260 -2.56 -15.33 -3.46
C ALA A 260 -3.57 -16.32 -4.06
N SER A 261 -4.31 -15.88 -5.08
CA SER A 261 -5.28 -16.68 -5.83
C SER A 261 -5.25 -16.30 -7.32
N VAL A 262 -5.51 -17.26 -8.20
CA VAL A 262 -5.62 -17.04 -9.65
C VAL A 262 -7.09 -16.97 -10.06
N VAL A 263 -7.45 -15.91 -10.80
CA VAL A 263 -8.76 -15.79 -11.47
C VAL A 263 -8.55 -15.25 -12.88
N GLY A 264 -8.99 -16.00 -13.90
CA GLY A 264 -8.68 -15.67 -15.30
C GLY A 264 -7.17 -15.69 -15.54
N ASN A 265 -6.65 -14.67 -16.21
CA ASN A 265 -5.20 -14.40 -16.35
C ASN A 265 -4.62 -13.51 -15.23
N GLY A 266 -5.38 -13.29 -14.15
CA GLY A 266 -4.99 -12.42 -13.04
C GLY A 266 -4.48 -13.18 -11.82
N LEU A 267 -3.37 -12.71 -11.26
CA LEU A 267 -2.86 -13.08 -9.95
C LEU A 267 -3.30 -12.03 -8.93
N PHE A 268 -4.25 -12.40 -8.07
CA PHE A 268 -4.79 -11.54 -7.01
C PHE A 268 -4.08 -11.85 -5.71
N MET A 269 -3.56 -10.82 -5.05
CA MET A 269 -2.78 -10.95 -3.82
C MET A 269 -3.29 -9.98 -2.76
N LEU A 270 -3.48 -10.47 -1.54
CA LEU A 270 -3.57 -9.65 -0.34
C LEU A 270 -2.23 -9.71 0.39
N VAL A 271 -1.62 -8.55 0.60
CA VAL A 271 -0.37 -8.42 1.34
C VAL A 271 -0.66 -7.73 2.65
N THR A 272 -0.45 -8.43 3.76
CA THR A 272 -0.59 -7.88 5.12
C THR A 272 0.76 -7.89 5.83
N SER A 273 1.19 -6.75 6.37
CA SER A 273 2.56 -6.56 6.81
C SER A 273 2.67 -5.71 8.08
N THR A 274 3.78 -5.91 8.79
CA THR A 274 4.25 -5.05 9.88
C THR A 274 5.78 -5.02 9.91
N THR A 275 6.36 -4.22 10.79
CA THR A 275 7.80 -4.22 11.09
C THR A 275 8.23 -5.51 11.78
N SER A 276 9.44 -6.00 11.52
CA SER A 276 9.97 -7.25 12.09
C SER A 276 9.93 -7.28 13.63
N THR A 277 10.12 -6.15 14.29
CA THR A 277 10.09 -6.02 15.76
C THR A 277 8.69 -6.24 16.36
N ARG A 278 7.64 -5.90 15.61
CA ARG A 278 6.23 -6.03 16.04
C ARG A 278 5.60 -7.33 15.59
N PHE A 279 6.20 -8.04 14.65
CA PHE A 279 5.60 -9.22 14.00
C PHE A 279 5.11 -10.25 15.00
N THR A 280 5.91 -10.66 15.99
CA THR A 280 5.51 -11.68 16.96
C THR A 280 4.25 -11.30 17.75
N LYS A 281 4.04 -10.00 18.03
CA LYS A 281 2.84 -9.50 18.74
C LYS A 281 1.60 -9.53 17.85
N PHE A 282 1.75 -9.28 16.56
CA PHE A 282 0.65 -9.17 15.59
C PHE A 282 0.50 -10.41 14.71
N GLU A 283 1.32 -11.44 14.90
CA GLU A 283 1.38 -12.60 14.00
C GLU A 283 0.02 -13.25 13.82
N ARG A 284 -0.71 -13.48 14.93
CA ARG A 284 -2.05 -14.07 14.89
C ARG A 284 -3.05 -13.22 14.10
N VAL A 285 -3.00 -11.89 14.29
CA VAL A 285 -3.90 -10.95 13.61
C VAL A 285 -3.57 -10.90 12.12
N LEU A 286 -2.30 -10.71 11.76
CA LEU A 286 -1.83 -10.69 10.37
C LEU A 286 -2.16 -11.99 9.65
N ARG A 287 -1.97 -13.14 10.32
CA ARG A 287 -2.31 -14.44 9.75
C ARG A 287 -3.81 -14.58 9.52
N GLY A 288 -4.64 -14.16 10.48
CA GLY A 288 -6.10 -14.16 10.32
C GLY A 288 -6.57 -13.30 9.14
N VAL A 289 -5.99 -12.11 8.97
CA VAL A 289 -6.27 -11.24 7.82
C VAL A 289 -5.88 -11.93 6.51
N ALA A 290 -4.69 -12.54 6.45
CA ALA A 290 -4.26 -13.28 5.27
C ALA A 290 -5.18 -14.47 4.96
N GLU A 291 -5.55 -15.28 5.96
CA GLU A 291 -6.39 -16.46 5.78
C GLU A 291 -7.84 -16.11 5.42
N SER A 292 -8.32 -14.90 5.75
CA SER A 292 -9.64 -14.41 5.36
C SER A 292 -9.76 -14.05 3.88
N PHE A 293 -8.64 -13.92 3.17
CA PHE A 293 -8.64 -13.50 1.77
C PHE A 293 -9.33 -14.53 0.89
N THR A 294 -10.19 -14.06 0.00
CA THR A 294 -10.82 -14.87 -1.04
C THR A 294 -10.88 -14.06 -2.32
N ALA A 295 -10.47 -14.67 -3.43
CA ALA A 295 -10.70 -14.12 -4.77
C ALA A 295 -11.32 -15.22 -5.63
N ILE A 296 -12.53 -14.98 -6.12
CA ILE A 296 -13.31 -15.92 -6.93
C ILE A 296 -13.80 -15.24 -8.21
N PRO A 297 -13.97 -15.97 -9.32
CA PRO A 297 -14.59 -15.42 -10.52
C PRO A 297 -16.02 -14.94 -10.21
N ALA A 298 -16.36 -13.74 -10.66
CA ALA A 298 -17.72 -13.23 -10.51
C ALA A 298 -18.69 -14.07 -11.38
N PRO A 299 -19.92 -14.33 -10.91
CA PRO A 299 -20.94 -15.00 -11.69
C PRO A 299 -21.17 -14.26 -13.01
N ARG A 300 -21.19 -15.01 -14.11
CA ARG A 300 -21.57 -14.47 -15.42
C ARG A 300 -23.07 -14.25 -15.44
N SER A 301 -23.54 -13.06 -15.08
CA SER A 301 -24.92 -12.70 -15.31
C SER A 301 -25.12 -12.47 -16.81
N SER A 302 -26.03 -13.22 -17.43
CA SER A 302 -26.39 -13.11 -18.85
C SER A 302 -27.33 -11.93 -19.14
N PHE A 303 -27.51 -11.02 -18.19
CA PHE A 303 -28.33 -9.83 -18.37
C PHE A 303 -27.65 -8.91 -19.38
N ARG A 304 -28.09 -9.02 -20.64
CA ARG A 304 -27.83 -8.02 -21.68
C ARG A 304 -28.25 -6.68 -21.11
N LYS A 305 -27.34 -5.70 -21.06
CA LYS A 305 -27.75 -4.29 -20.95
C LYS A 305 -28.74 -4.07 -22.10
N LEU A 306 -30.00 -3.82 -21.77
CA LEU A 306 -30.94 -3.25 -22.70
C LEU A 306 -30.38 -1.85 -22.98
N ASN A 307 -29.76 -1.71 -24.16
CA ASN A 307 -29.33 -0.43 -24.69
C ASN A 307 -30.54 0.47 -24.95
#